data_AF-A0A1V6FMW8-F1
#
_entry.id   AF-A0A1V6FMW8-F1
#
_cell.length_a   1.000
_cell.length_b   1.000
_cell.length_c   1.000
_cell.angle_alpha   90.00
_cell.angle_beta   90.00
_cell.angle_gamma   90.00
#
_symmetry.space_group_name_H-M   'P 1'
#
loop_
_entity.id
_entity.type
_entity.pdbx_description
1 polymer ?
#
loop_
_entity_poly.entity_id
_entity_poly.type
_entity_poly.pdbx_seq_one_letter_code
_entity_poly.pdbx_strand_id
1 'polypeptide(L)'
;MSSFKDLRIVDNFYQTSLFFPMPTVIISTLTEDGKTTLGPYSLVQPYYVAGKEYYAMLLNCRNSSNTAQNILRTGKCAINFITDKRKYFKEAVKLSWPGDKPEEKMPKCNYLLEDGLMSSAYPEEKFPQVLSEAFQVIECTWMSELDNASECKPGELNGYPPPYHDFNGITSPFGATFILRIDKILMKEKYYNAIINGVRAKDFPPAPIDYGYRDSKNFWYTRHRRPIPELLQVRKTTVASVKYAADRIDDTIKFTDEACEKLIGVPRVFLPLALKGCVACAKENCVELITAEHMMQINDKRAKEKASKQK
;
A
#
# COMPACT_ATOMS: atom_id res chain seq x y z
N MET A 1 20.12 -36.19 5.67
CA MET A 1 20.77 -34.95 5.20
C MET A 1 19.68 -33.96 4.84
N SER A 2 19.87 -32.67 5.09
CA SER A 2 18.89 -31.64 4.69
C SER A 2 18.72 -31.64 3.16
N SER A 3 17.49 -31.44 2.67
CA SER A 3 17.22 -31.20 1.25
C SER A 3 17.65 -29.80 0.79
N PHE A 4 18.00 -28.92 1.73
CA PHE A 4 18.45 -27.56 1.47
C PHE A 4 19.98 -27.49 1.50
N LYS A 5 20.53 -26.65 0.62
CA LYS A 5 21.95 -26.28 0.63
C LYS A 5 22.11 -24.90 1.28
N ASP A 6 23.16 -24.76 2.07
CA ASP A 6 23.57 -23.47 2.62
C ASP A 6 24.13 -22.56 1.52
N LEU A 7 23.91 -21.25 1.66
CA LEU A 7 24.39 -20.22 0.73
C LEU A 7 24.91 -19.03 1.53
N ARG A 8 26.05 -18.47 1.11
CA ARG A 8 26.67 -17.30 1.76
C ARG A 8 25.73 -16.09 1.84
N ILE A 9 25.82 -15.36 2.95
CA ILE A 9 25.16 -14.07 3.18
C ILE A 9 26.18 -12.97 2.88
N VAL A 10 25.80 -12.01 2.03
CA VAL A 10 26.63 -10.86 1.64
C VAL A 10 25.76 -9.60 1.55
N ASP A 11 26.39 -8.43 1.47
CA ASP A 11 25.67 -7.16 1.29
C ASP A 11 24.72 -7.19 0.09
N ASN A 12 23.57 -6.52 0.24
CA ASN A 12 22.45 -6.63 -0.69
C ASN A 12 21.98 -8.08 -0.91
N PHE A 13 21.97 -8.91 0.14
CA PHE A 13 21.59 -10.34 0.07
C PHE A 13 20.25 -10.59 -0.64
N TYR A 14 19.29 -9.66 -0.54
CA TYR A 14 18.01 -9.75 -1.23
C TYR A 14 18.16 -9.74 -2.76
N GLN A 15 19.28 -9.19 -3.26
CA GLN A 15 19.68 -9.25 -4.66
C GLN A 15 20.69 -10.36 -4.98
N THR A 16 21.56 -10.76 -4.07
CA THR A 16 22.64 -11.70 -4.42
C THR A 16 22.37 -13.13 -3.98
N SER A 17 21.57 -13.30 -2.92
CA SER A 17 21.43 -14.55 -2.19
C SER A 17 19.98 -15.04 -2.08
N LEU A 18 19.00 -14.30 -2.61
CA LEU A 18 17.58 -14.68 -2.55
C LEU A 18 16.91 -14.65 -3.92
N PHE A 19 15.99 -15.59 -4.16
CA PHE A 19 14.92 -15.43 -5.15
C PHE A 19 13.69 -14.85 -4.47
N PHE A 20 13.79 -13.58 -4.06
CA PHE A 20 12.76 -12.89 -3.31
C PHE A 20 11.88 -12.08 -4.27
N PRO A 21 10.59 -12.42 -4.44
CA PRO A 21 9.69 -11.65 -5.30
C PRO A 21 9.35 -10.33 -4.61
N MET A 22 9.67 -9.22 -5.27
CA MET A 22 9.44 -7.89 -4.71
C MET A 22 8.46 -7.09 -5.57
N PRO A 23 7.67 -6.20 -4.96
CA PRO A 23 6.92 -5.21 -5.72
C PRO A 23 7.89 -4.27 -6.46
N THR A 24 7.43 -3.64 -7.54
CA THR A 24 8.15 -2.53 -8.17
C THR A 24 7.30 -1.28 -8.03
N VAL A 25 7.79 -0.29 -7.29
CA VAL A 25 7.16 1.01 -7.14
C VAL A 25 8.08 2.12 -7.60
N ILE A 26 7.51 3.26 -7.96
CA ILE A 26 8.23 4.51 -8.14
C ILE A 26 7.89 5.41 -6.96
N ILE A 27 8.89 5.83 -6.20
CA ILE A 27 8.72 6.79 -5.12
C ILE A 27 9.00 8.18 -5.67
N SER A 28 8.01 9.06 -5.58
CA SER A 28 8.17 10.49 -5.85
C SER A 28 8.50 11.24 -4.57
N THR A 29 9.45 12.16 -4.66
CA THR A 29 9.90 13.02 -3.56
C THR A 29 10.19 14.43 -4.06
N LEU A 30 10.38 15.38 -3.14
CA LEU A 30 10.69 16.76 -3.47
C LEU A 30 12.19 17.06 -3.35
N THR A 31 12.77 17.62 -4.40
CA THR A 31 14.11 18.22 -4.39
C THR A 31 14.13 19.48 -3.52
N GLU A 32 15.31 20.04 -3.27
CA GLU A 32 15.49 21.26 -2.47
C GLU A 32 14.74 22.47 -3.03
N ASP A 33 14.67 22.61 -4.37
CA ASP A 33 13.88 23.65 -5.04
C ASP A 33 12.37 23.31 -5.13
N GLY A 34 11.94 22.19 -4.54
CA GLY A 34 10.54 21.76 -4.47
C GLY A 34 10.00 21.14 -5.75
N LYS A 35 10.86 20.70 -6.67
CA LYS A 35 10.43 19.93 -7.86
C LYS A 35 10.29 18.44 -7.51
N THR A 36 9.41 17.76 -8.23
CA THR A 36 9.25 16.30 -8.07
C THR A 36 10.37 15.55 -8.79
N THR A 37 11.02 14.61 -8.09
CA THR A 37 11.94 13.62 -8.68
C THR A 37 11.49 12.21 -8.32
N LEU A 38 11.92 11.25 -9.14
CA LEU A 38 11.51 9.85 -9.06
C LEU A 38 12.67 8.93 -8.70
N GLY A 39 12.38 7.84 -7.98
CA GLY A 39 13.29 6.74 -7.75
C GLY A 39 12.55 5.40 -7.70
N PRO A 40 13.07 4.33 -8.34
CA PRO A 40 12.47 3.01 -8.28
C PRO A 40 12.87 2.27 -6.99
N TYR A 41 11.92 1.59 -6.35
CA TYR A 41 12.15 0.83 -5.13
C TYR A 41 11.38 -0.49 -5.13
N SER A 42 12.00 -1.50 -4.51
CA SER A 42 11.39 -2.82 -4.33
C SER A 42 11.31 -3.23 -2.85
N LEU A 43 12.13 -2.62 -1.98
CA LEU A 43 12.12 -2.82 -0.54
C LEU A 43 11.12 -1.88 0.15
N VAL A 44 9.85 -2.05 -0.20
CA VAL A 44 8.72 -1.34 0.39
C VAL A 44 7.68 -2.34 0.88
N GLN A 45 7.24 -2.24 2.13
CA GLN A 45 6.30 -3.20 2.74
C GLN A 45 5.30 -2.52 3.68
N PRO A 46 4.09 -3.07 3.88
CA PRO A 46 3.23 -2.65 4.98
C PRO A 46 3.92 -2.83 6.34
N TYR A 47 3.72 -1.90 7.26
CA TYR A 47 4.34 -1.91 8.59
C TYR A 47 3.29 -1.88 9.70
N TYR A 48 2.71 -0.72 10.00
CA TYR A 48 1.57 -0.64 10.92
C TYR A 48 0.29 -0.95 10.15
N VAL A 49 -0.26 -2.15 10.39
CA VAL A 49 -1.40 -2.71 9.65
C VAL A 49 -2.69 -2.80 10.47
N ALA A 50 -2.61 -2.77 11.80
CA ALA A 50 -3.76 -2.82 12.70
C ALA A 50 -3.37 -2.35 14.12
N GLY A 51 -4.34 -1.84 14.87
CA GLY A 51 -4.19 -1.54 16.31
C GLY A 51 -3.42 -0.25 16.65
N LYS A 52 -3.06 0.55 15.65
CA LYS A 52 -2.51 1.91 15.81
C LYS A 52 -3.51 2.94 15.30
N GLU A 53 -3.38 4.18 15.76
CA GLU A 53 -4.20 5.31 15.29
C GLU A 53 -3.94 5.67 13.82
N TYR A 54 -2.83 5.21 13.26
CA TYR A 54 -2.46 5.38 11.86
C TYR A 54 -1.85 4.11 11.27
N TYR A 55 -1.90 4.01 9.95
CA TYR A 55 -1.24 2.95 9.18
C TYR A 55 0.06 3.47 8.56
N ALA A 56 1.00 2.57 8.31
CA ALA A 56 2.30 2.94 7.77
C ALA A 56 2.87 1.92 6.80
N MET A 57 3.68 2.41 5.86
CA MET A 57 4.57 1.65 5.01
C MET A 57 6.01 1.76 5.55
N LEU A 58 6.81 0.73 5.33
CA LEU A 58 8.25 0.71 5.55
C LEU A 58 8.95 0.90 4.21
N LEU A 59 9.91 1.80 4.15
CA LEU A 59 10.86 1.91 3.04
C LEU A 59 12.27 1.63 3.54
N ASN A 60 12.96 0.66 2.93
CA ASN A 60 14.39 0.45 3.14
C ASN A 60 15.15 0.87 1.88
N CYS A 61 16.17 1.71 2.05
CA CYS A 61 16.94 2.21 0.92
C CYS A 61 18.37 2.57 1.31
N ARG A 62 19.21 2.81 0.29
CA ARG A 62 20.52 3.43 0.49
C ARG A 62 20.31 4.87 0.94
N ASN A 63 20.97 5.25 2.03
CA ASN A 63 20.88 6.60 2.59
C ASN A 63 21.41 7.67 1.62
N SER A 64 22.34 7.32 0.72
CA SER A 64 22.86 8.21 -0.32
C SER A 64 21.93 8.42 -1.52
N SER A 65 20.77 7.75 -1.59
CA SER A 65 19.84 7.94 -2.70
C SER A 65 19.13 9.30 -2.64
N ASN A 66 18.87 9.92 -3.80
CA ASN A 66 18.12 11.19 -3.86
C ASN A 66 16.80 11.12 -3.08
N THR A 67 16.08 10.01 -3.17
CA THR A 67 14.83 9.79 -2.44
C THR A 67 15.04 9.84 -0.92
N ALA A 68 16.05 9.15 -0.39
CA ALA A 68 16.34 9.18 1.05
C ALA A 68 16.69 10.59 1.51
N GLN A 69 17.56 11.27 0.76
CA GLN A 69 17.97 12.65 1.05
C GLN A 69 16.79 13.62 0.99
N ASN A 70 15.86 13.41 0.07
CA ASN A 70 14.64 14.22 -0.03
C ASN A 70 13.64 13.93 1.08
N ILE A 71 13.49 12.68 1.52
CA ILE A 71 12.64 12.35 2.67
C ILE A 71 13.23 12.93 3.96
N LEU A 72 14.55 12.83 4.17
CA LEU A 72 15.21 13.47 5.32
C LEU A 72 14.98 14.99 5.36
N ARG A 73 14.93 15.64 4.18
CA ARG A 73 14.71 17.08 4.06
C ARG A 73 13.26 17.50 4.27
N THR A 74 12.32 16.78 3.63
CA THR A 74 10.94 17.26 3.46
C THR A 74 9.92 16.44 4.23
N GLY A 75 10.28 15.24 4.66
CA GLY A 75 9.40 14.29 5.32
C GLY A 75 8.27 13.76 4.42
N LYS A 76 8.28 14.01 3.10
CA LYS A 76 7.15 13.70 2.22
C LYS A 76 7.54 12.84 1.04
N CYS A 77 6.71 11.85 0.72
CA CYS A 77 6.87 11.03 -0.48
C CYS A 77 5.52 10.49 -0.97
N ALA A 78 5.42 10.07 -2.24
CA ALA A 78 4.32 9.23 -2.70
C ALA A 78 4.84 7.93 -3.32
N ILE A 79 4.20 6.81 -2.99
CA ILE A 79 4.56 5.46 -3.44
C ILE A 79 3.63 5.10 -4.60
N ASN A 80 4.15 5.09 -5.82
CA ASN A 80 3.37 4.88 -7.04
C ASN A 80 3.53 3.45 -7.55
N PHE A 81 2.42 2.71 -7.64
CA PHE A 81 2.42 1.33 -8.11
C PHE A 81 2.25 1.27 -9.63
N ILE A 82 3.29 0.84 -10.33
CA ILE A 82 3.34 0.83 -11.80
C ILE A 82 2.73 -0.46 -12.38
N THR A 83 2.18 -0.34 -13.59
CA THR A 83 1.69 -1.51 -14.36
C THR A 83 2.85 -2.28 -15.01
N ASP A 84 2.61 -3.53 -15.42
CA ASP A 84 3.58 -4.42 -16.05
C ASP A 84 3.89 -4.07 -17.52
N LYS A 85 3.44 -2.90 -17.99
CA LYS A 85 3.77 -2.40 -19.32
C LYS A 85 5.28 -2.23 -19.43
N ARG A 86 5.89 -2.91 -20.41
CA ARG A 86 7.35 -2.96 -20.60
C ARG A 86 8.02 -1.58 -20.64
N LYS A 87 7.36 -0.56 -21.19
CA LYS A 87 7.90 0.82 -21.24
C LYS A 87 8.15 1.39 -19.84
N TYR A 88 7.26 1.13 -18.89
CA TYR A 88 7.38 1.62 -17.51
C TYR A 88 8.46 0.86 -16.76
N PHE A 89 8.56 -0.46 -16.92
CA PHE A 89 9.67 -1.20 -16.31
C PHE A 89 11.05 -0.75 -16.84
N LYS A 90 11.17 -0.51 -18.16
CA LYS A 90 12.40 0.05 -18.75
C LYS A 90 12.74 1.43 -18.17
N GLU A 91 11.73 2.27 -17.97
CA GLU A 91 11.90 3.58 -17.36
C GLU A 91 12.35 3.48 -15.90
N ALA A 92 11.76 2.57 -15.12
CA ALA A 92 12.20 2.27 -13.75
C ALA A 92 13.68 1.86 -13.72
N VAL A 93 14.11 0.96 -14.61
CA VAL A 93 15.52 0.56 -14.71
C VAL A 93 16.41 1.75 -15.07
N LYS A 94 16.01 2.60 -16.02
CA LYS A 94 16.75 3.83 -16.37
C LYS A 94 16.95 4.74 -15.15
N LEU A 95 15.89 4.95 -14.36
CA LEU A 95 15.92 5.81 -13.16
C LEU A 95 16.66 5.20 -11.96
N SER A 96 17.08 3.94 -12.04
CA SER A 96 17.79 3.23 -10.96
C SER A 96 19.30 3.47 -10.94
N TRP A 97 19.83 4.19 -11.93
CA TRP A 97 21.27 4.43 -12.03
C TRP A 97 21.79 5.23 -10.82
N PRO A 98 22.77 4.71 -10.07
CA PRO A 98 23.31 5.40 -8.91
C PRO A 98 24.00 6.72 -9.29
N GLY A 99 23.74 7.77 -8.52
CA GLY A 99 24.42 9.06 -8.66
C GLY A 99 23.81 10.03 -9.67
N ASP A 100 22.85 9.60 -10.49
CA ASP A 100 22.15 10.49 -11.42
C ASP A 100 21.42 11.61 -10.67
N LYS A 101 21.71 12.85 -11.05
CA LYS A 101 21.02 14.00 -10.47
C LYS A 101 19.60 14.12 -11.02
N PRO A 102 18.64 14.67 -10.25
CA PRO A 102 17.29 14.91 -10.74
C PRO A 102 17.25 15.64 -12.08
N GLU A 103 18.12 16.63 -12.28
CA GLU A 103 18.19 17.46 -13.50
C GLU A 103 18.64 16.65 -14.72
N GLU A 104 19.34 15.54 -14.53
CA GLU A 104 19.88 14.69 -15.58
C GLU A 104 18.89 13.59 -15.99
N LYS A 105 18.20 13.00 -15.00
CA LYS A 105 17.33 11.83 -15.22
C LYS A 105 15.86 12.14 -15.48
N MET A 106 15.38 13.29 -15.01
CA MET A 106 13.99 13.70 -15.21
C MET A 106 13.67 14.21 -16.62
N PRO A 107 14.59 14.86 -17.37
CA PRO A 107 14.35 15.17 -18.77
C PRO A 107 14.04 13.90 -19.58
N LYS A 108 12.97 13.94 -20.38
CA LYS A 108 12.48 12.78 -21.16
C LYS A 108 12.08 11.58 -20.28
N CYS A 109 11.63 11.83 -19.04
CA CYS A 109 11.01 10.79 -18.25
C CYS A 109 9.70 10.32 -18.92
N ASN A 110 9.51 9.00 -19.01
CA ASN A 110 8.34 8.41 -19.66
C ASN A 110 7.09 8.36 -18.77
N TYR A 111 7.20 8.78 -17.51
CA TYR A 111 6.09 8.85 -16.58
C TYR A 111 5.45 10.24 -16.63
N LEU A 112 4.12 10.27 -16.60
CA LEU A 112 3.38 11.52 -16.49
C LEU A 112 3.14 11.84 -15.01
N LEU A 113 3.32 13.10 -14.65
CA LEU A 113 3.12 13.60 -13.30
C LEU A 113 1.83 14.41 -13.22
N GLU A 114 1.08 14.21 -12.15
CA GLU A 114 -0.10 15.00 -11.79
C GLU A 114 -0.10 15.28 -10.29
N ASP A 115 -0.85 16.29 -9.85
CA ASP A 115 -0.96 16.61 -8.44
C ASP A 115 -1.77 15.52 -7.71
N GLY A 116 -1.28 15.14 -6.53
CA GLY A 116 -1.97 14.20 -5.63
C GLY A 116 -3.07 14.88 -4.81
N LEU A 117 -3.81 14.09 -4.03
CA LEU A 117 -4.93 14.60 -3.23
C LEU A 117 -4.45 15.32 -1.96
N MET A 118 -3.21 15.09 -1.51
CA MET A 118 -2.63 15.87 -0.41
C MET A 118 -2.42 17.33 -0.80
N SER A 119 -2.00 17.62 -2.03
CA SER A 119 -1.86 18.99 -2.53
C SER A 119 -3.18 19.76 -2.51
N SER A 120 -4.30 19.10 -2.81
CA SER A 120 -5.63 19.74 -2.73
C SER A 120 -6.12 19.92 -1.29
N ALA A 121 -5.80 18.98 -0.40
CA ALA A 121 -6.20 19.05 1.01
C ALA A 121 -5.42 20.10 1.81
N TYR A 122 -4.17 20.38 1.40
CA TYR A 122 -3.28 21.33 2.07
C TYR A 122 -2.61 22.26 1.03
N PRO A 123 -3.35 23.25 0.49
CA PRO A 123 -2.88 24.09 -0.62
C PRO A 123 -1.63 24.94 -0.33
N GLU A 124 -1.40 25.26 0.94
CA GLU A 124 -0.25 26.06 1.40
C GLU A 124 1.04 25.22 1.54
N GLU A 125 0.95 23.91 1.38
CA GLU A 125 2.06 22.99 1.51
C GLU A 125 2.43 22.34 0.17
N LYS A 126 3.73 22.10 -0.04
CA LYS A 126 4.20 21.34 -1.20
C LYS A 126 4.18 19.84 -0.91
N PHE A 127 3.71 19.07 -1.90
CA PHE A 127 3.78 17.60 -1.92
C PHE A 127 4.38 17.12 -3.24
N PRO A 128 5.05 15.96 -3.24
CA PRO A 128 5.48 15.32 -4.48
C PRO A 128 4.27 15.00 -5.37
N GLN A 129 4.43 15.21 -6.67
CA GLN A 129 3.45 14.78 -7.66
C GLN A 129 3.37 13.26 -7.73
N VAL A 130 2.25 12.74 -8.20
CA VAL A 130 1.96 11.31 -8.35
C VAL A 130 2.04 10.91 -9.82
N LEU A 131 2.18 9.61 -10.09
CA LEU A 131 2.20 9.10 -11.46
C LEU A 131 0.78 8.91 -12.00
N SER A 132 0.43 9.63 -13.07
CA SER A 132 -0.90 9.53 -13.69
C SER A 132 -1.24 8.10 -14.14
N GLU A 133 -0.23 7.30 -14.53
CA GLU A 133 -0.46 5.94 -15.03
C GLU A 133 -0.27 4.84 -13.98
N ALA A 134 0.01 5.20 -12.72
CA ALA A 134 -0.01 4.25 -11.62
C ALA A 134 -1.45 3.73 -11.42
N PHE A 135 -1.57 2.44 -11.09
CA PHE A 135 -2.89 1.87 -10.80
C PHE A 135 -3.36 2.19 -9.37
N GLN A 136 -2.40 2.47 -8.49
CA GLN A 136 -2.58 2.84 -7.09
C GLN A 136 -1.41 3.74 -6.67
N VAL A 137 -1.67 4.69 -5.77
CA VAL A 137 -0.66 5.55 -5.15
C VAL A 137 -0.95 5.62 -3.64
N ILE A 138 0.11 5.68 -2.85
CA ILE A 138 0.01 5.93 -1.41
C ILE A 138 0.80 7.21 -1.12
N GLU A 139 0.10 8.28 -0.76
CA GLU A 139 0.71 9.54 -0.31
C GLU A 139 1.10 9.40 1.16
N CYS A 140 2.35 9.72 1.49
CA CYS A 140 2.91 9.45 2.81
C CYS A 140 3.71 10.60 3.41
N THR A 141 3.71 10.63 4.74
CA THR A 141 4.55 11.48 5.59
C THR A 141 5.46 10.61 6.43
N TRP A 142 6.75 10.95 6.50
CA TRP A 142 7.72 10.28 7.34
C TRP A 142 7.51 10.64 8.82
N MET A 143 7.35 9.60 9.65
CA MET A 143 7.21 9.73 11.10
C MET A 143 8.59 9.89 11.74
N SER A 144 9.19 11.07 11.58
CA SER A 144 10.57 11.34 12.03
C SER A 144 10.74 11.38 13.56
N GLU A 145 9.66 11.56 14.31
CA GLU A 145 9.65 11.51 15.76
C GLU A 145 9.92 10.11 16.33
N LEU A 146 9.65 9.05 15.54
CA LEU A 146 9.95 7.69 15.96
C LEU A 146 11.46 7.47 15.96
N ASP A 147 11.96 6.80 17.01
CA ASP A 147 13.37 6.46 17.17
C ASP A 147 14.29 7.69 17.24
N ASN A 148 13.77 8.88 17.58
CA ASN A 148 14.48 10.16 17.52
C ASN A 148 15.05 10.48 16.12
N ALA A 149 14.49 9.89 15.07
CA ALA A 149 15.04 9.98 13.71
C ALA A 149 15.00 11.39 13.11
N SER A 150 14.28 12.34 13.72
CA SER A 150 14.23 13.76 13.36
C SER A 150 15.59 14.47 13.44
N GLU A 151 16.54 13.88 14.17
CA GLU A 151 17.93 14.32 14.24
C GLU A 151 18.71 14.04 12.95
N CYS A 152 18.28 13.05 12.15
CA CYS A 152 18.89 12.74 10.87
C CYS A 152 18.71 13.90 9.87
N LYS A 153 19.82 14.37 9.28
CA LYS A 153 19.83 15.45 8.28
C LYS A 153 20.36 14.95 6.94
N PRO A 154 19.84 15.48 5.81
CA PRO A 154 20.42 15.19 4.50
C PRO A 154 21.82 15.84 4.37
N GLY A 155 22.61 15.35 3.42
CA GLY A 155 23.89 15.94 3.00
C GLY A 155 25.05 14.95 2.95
N GLU A 156 24.96 13.82 3.66
CA GLU A 156 26.01 12.79 3.64
C GLU A 156 25.69 11.69 2.61
N LEU A 157 26.67 11.35 1.78
CA LEU A 157 26.54 10.43 0.65
C LEU A 157 27.60 9.30 0.66
N ASN A 158 28.69 9.48 1.41
CA ASN A 158 29.83 8.55 1.50
C ASN A 158 29.76 7.66 2.75
N GLY A 159 28.64 7.73 3.47
CA GLY A 159 28.37 6.93 4.65
C GLY A 159 28.21 7.82 5.88
N TYR A 160 27.09 7.66 6.57
CA TYR A 160 26.82 8.43 7.77
C TYR A 160 27.66 7.91 8.94
N PRO A 161 28.21 8.79 9.80
CA PRO A 161 28.89 8.37 11.01
C PRO A 161 27.87 7.85 12.06
N PRO A 162 28.32 7.03 13.02
CA PRO A 162 27.49 6.65 14.17
C PRO A 162 27.20 7.87 15.08
N PRO A 163 26.18 7.78 15.97
CA PRO A 163 25.33 6.61 16.24
C PRO A 163 24.27 6.37 15.15
N TYR A 164 23.83 5.11 15.04
CA TYR A 164 22.74 4.72 14.15
C TYR A 164 21.48 4.45 14.96
N HIS A 165 20.32 4.70 14.34
CA HIS A 165 19.01 4.39 14.87
C HIS A 165 18.68 2.90 14.69
N ASP A 166 17.79 2.36 15.52
CA ASP A 166 17.47 0.94 15.52
C ASP A 166 16.53 0.56 14.36
N PHE A 167 15.61 1.45 13.98
CA PHE A 167 14.56 1.11 13.00
C PHE A 167 14.01 2.27 12.17
N ASN A 168 14.38 3.54 12.42
CA ASN A 168 13.89 4.69 11.65
C ASN A 168 14.97 5.76 11.42
N GLY A 169 14.98 6.40 10.26
CA GLY A 169 16.06 7.31 9.84
C GLY A 169 17.29 6.56 9.34
N ILE A 170 18.47 6.99 9.77
CA ILE A 170 19.76 6.38 9.40
C ILE A 170 20.06 5.19 10.33
N THR A 171 19.98 3.98 9.80
CA THR A 171 20.06 2.73 10.58
C THR A 171 21.39 1.98 10.43
N SER A 172 22.27 2.43 9.53
CA SER A 172 23.61 1.87 9.33
C SER A 172 24.46 2.88 8.54
N PRO A 173 25.78 2.63 8.32
CA PRO A 173 26.62 3.56 7.57
C PRO A 173 26.05 3.89 6.19
N PHE A 174 25.41 2.93 5.50
CA PHE A 174 24.92 3.09 4.13
C PHE A 174 23.41 2.88 3.95
N GLY A 175 22.68 2.63 5.04
CA GLY A 175 21.27 2.27 5.03
C GLY A 175 20.41 3.31 5.72
N ALA A 176 19.22 3.53 5.17
CA ALA A 176 18.15 4.27 5.81
C ALA A 176 16.87 3.44 5.78
N THR A 177 16.09 3.59 6.85
CA THR A 177 14.77 2.98 7.00
C THR A 177 13.77 4.08 7.33
N PHE A 178 12.68 4.19 6.58
CA PHE A 178 11.67 5.22 6.81
C PHE A 178 10.33 4.57 7.16
N ILE A 179 9.77 4.94 8.32
CA ILE A 179 8.37 4.65 8.66
C ILE A 179 7.50 5.76 8.06
N LEU A 180 6.76 5.40 7.02
CA LEU A 180 5.97 6.30 6.20
C LEU A 180 4.49 6.16 6.57
N ARG A 181 3.94 7.08 7.36
CA ARG A 181 2.50 7.13 7.63
C ARG A 181 1.74 7.30 6.33
N ILE A 182 0.68 6.51 6.17
CA ILE A 182 -0.24 6.61 5.04
C ILE A 182 -1.19 7.78 5.30
N ASP A 183 -1.08 8.85 4.53
CA ASP A 183 -2.00 9.99 4.60
C ASP A 183 -3.22 9.77 3.68
N LYS A 184 -2.98 9.27 2.47
CA LYS A 184 -4.05 8.93 1.50
C LYS A 184 -3.68 7.72 0.64
N ILE A 185 -4.71 6.93 0.27
CA ILE A 185 -4.60 5.88 -0.75
C ILE A 185 -5.44 6.30 -1.95
N LEU A 186 -4.78 6.48 -3.10
CA LEU A 186 -5.40 6.83 -4.37
C LEU A 186 -5.39 5.58 -5.25
N MET A 187 -6.46 5.37 -6.01
CA MET A 187 -6.51 4.26 -6.97
C MET A 187 -7.44 4.58 -8.12
N LYS A 188 -7.18 3.98 -9.28
CA LYS A 188 -8.06 4.16 -10.44
C LYS A 188 -9.45 3.57 -10.16
N GLU A 189 -10.48 4.21 -10.68
CA GLU A 189 -11.89 3.90 -10.39
C GLU A 189 -12.23 2.42 -10.57
N LYS A 190 -11.70 1.76 -11.60
CA LYS A 190 -11.86 0.32 -11.82
C LYS A 190 -11.44 -0.51 -10.58
N TYR A 191 -10.32 -0.18 -9.97
CA TYR A 191 -9.77 -0.91 -8.82
C TYR A 191 -10.50 -0.54 -7.53
N TYR A 192 -10.88 0.73 -7.37
CA TYR A 192 -11.78 1.17 -6.30
C TYR A 192 -13.08 0.36 -6.30
N ASN A 193 -13.76 0.32 -7.45
CA ASN A 193 -14.99 -0.43 -7.64
C ASN A 193 -14.79 -1.93 -7.39
N ALA A 194 -13.63 -2.49 -7.72
CA ALA A 194 -13.34 -3.90 -7.44
C ALA A 194 -13.21 -4.20 -5.93
N ILE A 195 -12.54 -3.32 -5.17
CA ILE A 195 -12.41 -3.48 -3.71
C ILE A 195 -13.78 -3.35 -3.05
N ILE A 196 -14.53 -2.30 -3.38
CA ILE A 196 -15.84 -2.05 -2.76
C ILE A 196 -16.86 -3.11 -3.19
N ASN A 197 -16.91 -3.49 -4.47
CA ASN A 197 -17.95 -4.39 -4.99
C ASN A 197 -17.64 -5.88 -4.85
N GLY A 198 -16.41 -6.23 -4.50
CA GLY A 198 -15.92 -7.60 -4.45
C GLY A 198 -15.08 -7.93 -5.68
N VAL A 199 -13.93 -8.55 -5.43
CA VAL A 199 -12.89 -8.79 -6.44
C VAL A 199 -13.15 -10.07 -7.22
N ARG A 200 -12.86 -10.05 -8.52
CA ARG A 200 -12.67 -11.24 -9.35
C ARG A 200 -11.24 -11.26 -9.89
N ALA A 201 -10.78 -12.41 -10.37
CA ALA A 201 -9.42 -12.56 -10.91
C ALA A 201 -9.04 -11.53 -12.01
N LYS A 202 -10.00 -11.05 -12.81
CA LYS A 202 -9.77 -10.04 -13.86
C LYS A 202 -9.67 -8.59 -13.36
N ASP A 203 -10.06 -8.36 -12.11
CA ASP A 203 -10.12 -7.03 -11.52
C ASP A 203 -8.77 -6.64 -10.88
N PHE A 204 -7.85 -7.60 -10.68
CA PHE A 204 -6.50 -7.33 -10.18
C PHE A 204 -5.65 -6.54 -11.20
N PRO A 205 -4.85 -5.57 -10.74
CA PRO A 205 -3.98 -4.80 -11.63
C PRO A 205 -2.88 -5.69 -12.21
N PRO A 206 -2.46 -5.43 -13.46
CA PRO A 206 -1.34 -6.13 -14.04
C PRO A 206 -0.03 -5.59 -13.44
N ALA A 207 0.32 -6.05 -12.25
CA ALA A 207 1.52 -5.63 -11.54
C ALA A 207 2.73 -6.51 -11.93
N PRO A 208 3.91 -5.90 -12.18
CA PRO A 208 5.14 -6.67 -12.36
C PRO A 208 5.63 -7.23 -11.02
N ILE A 209 6.36 -8.34 -11.07
CA ILE A 209 7.11 -8.87 -9.91
C ILE A 209 8.58 -8.80 -10.26
N ASP A 210 9.34 -8.02 -9.49
CA ASP A 210 10.77 -7.82 -9.66
C ASP A 210 11.55 -8.84 -8.83
N TYR A 211 12.58 -9.40 -9.45
CA TYR A 211 13.59 -10.26 -8.83
C TYR A 211 14.92 -9.52 -8.73
N GLY A 212 14.97 -8.23 -9.03
CA GLY A 212 16.10 -7.33 -8.84
C GLY A 212 17.19 -7.48 -9.89
N TYR A 213 18.22 -6.67 -9.71
CA TYR A 213 19.45 -6.75 -10.48
C TYR A 213 20.17 -8.06 -10.13
N ARG A 214 20.40 -8.90 -11.14
CA ARG A 214 21.24 -10.10 -11.03
C ARG A 214 22.31 -9.98 -12.09
N ASP A 215 23.31 -10.85 -12.05
CA ASP A 215 24.31 -11.05 -13.12
C ASP A 215 25.14 -9.82 -13.55
N SER A 216 25.09 -8.72 -12.79
CA SER A 216 25.76 -7.45 -13.13
C SER A 216 25.41 -6.91 -14.52
N LYS A 217 24.24 -7.28 -15.07
CA LYS A 217 23.78 -6.82 -16.38
C LYS A 217 22.28 -6.57 -16.44
N ASN A 218 21.46 -7.42 -15.84
CA ASN A 218 20.02 -7.38 -16.04
C ASN A 218 19.24 -7.18 -14.73
N PHE A 219 18.19 -6.34 -14.81
CA PHE A 219 17.08 -6.41 -13.88
C PHE A 219 16.08 -7.46 -14.35
N TRP A 220 15.85 -8.47 -13.52
CA TRP A 220 14.97 -9.59 -13.83
C TRP A 220 13.59 -9.36 -13.23
N TYR A 221 12.55 -9.47 -14.05
CA TYR A 221 11.16 -9.38 -13.57
C TYR A 221 10.26 -10.34 -14.35
N THR A 222 9.15 -10.73 -13.74
CA THR A 222 8.07 -11.46 -14.41
C THR A 222 6.90 -10.54 -14.69
N ARG A 223 6.31 -10.70 -15.89
CA ARG A 223 5.04 -10.05 -16.24
C ARG A 223 3.90 -10.58 -15.39
N HIS A 224 2.82 -9.81 -15.33
CA HIS A 224 1.63 -10.22 -14.62
C HIS A 224 1.08 -11.55 -15.18
N ARG A 225 0.67 -12.43 -14.27
CA ARG A 225 -0.16 -13.59 -14.56
C ARG A 225 -1.46 -13.48 -13.77
N ARG A 226 -2.55 -13.96 -14.38
CA ARG A 226 -3.88 -13.93 -13.78
C ARG A 226 -3.88 -14.64 -12.41
N PRO A 227 -4.33 -14.00 -11.34
CA PRO A 227 -4.45 -14.63 -10.03
C PRO A 227 -5.40 -15.81 -10.03
N ILE A 228 -5.06 -16.86 -9.28
CA ILE A 228 -5.89 -18.04 -9.08
C ILE A 228 -6.53 -17.92 -7.68
N PRO A 229 -7.87 -17.95 -7.58
CA PRO A 229 -8.52 -17.94 -6.27
C PRO A 229 -8.38 -19.31 -5.61
N GLU A 230 -7.92 -19.33 -4.36
CA GLU A 230 -7.96 -20.51 -3.51
C GLU A 230 -9.10 -20.36 -2.50
N LEU A 231 -9.97 -21.37 -2.41
CA LEU A 231 -11.12 -21.30 -1.52
C LEU A 231 -10.68 -21.59 -0.08
N LEU A 232 -11.02 -20.68 0.84
CA LEU A 232 -10.79 -20.93 2.27
C LEU A 232 -11.54 -22.18 2.72
N GLN A 233 -10.87 -23.01 3.53
CA GLN A 233 -11.50 -24.19 4.13
C GLN A 233 -12.80 -23.80 4.85
N VAL A 234 -13.86 -24.55 4.60
CA VAL A 234 -15.15 -24.34 5.27
C VAL A 234 -14.98 -24.72 6.74
N ARG A 235 -15.01 -23.72 7.60
CA ARG A 235 -15.08 -23.87 9.06
C ARG A 235 -16.39 -23.26 9.54
N LYS A 236 -16.90 -23.70 10.71
CA LYS A 236 -18.02 -23.02 11.35
C LYS A 236 -17.66 -21.53 11.52
N THR A 237 -18.50 -20.65 10.98
CA THR A 237 -18.33 -19.20 11.10
C THR A 237 -18.36 -18.82 12.58
N THR A 238 -17.46 -17.95 13.00
CA THR A 238 -17.43 -17.39 14.37
C THR A 238 -17.92 -15.94 14.36
N VAL A 239 -18.44 -15.45 15.49
CA VAL A 239 -18.78 -14.02 15.66
C VAL A 239 -17.60 -13.14 15.24
N ALA A 240 -16.39 -13.48 15.70
CA ALA A 240 -15.17 -12.74 15.37
C ALA A 240 -14.90 -12.66 13.85
N SER A 241 -15.15 -13.74 13.11
CA SER A 241 -14.99 -13.72 11.64
C SER A 241 -16.03 -12.83 10.96
N VAL A 242 -17.25 -12.76 11.47
CA VAL A 242 -18.29 -11.86 10.94
C VAL A 242 -17.94 -10.42 11.28
N LYS A 243 -17.57 -10.14 12.53
CA LYS A 243 -17.17 -8.82 13.00
C LYS A 243 -16.02 -8.27 12.16
N TYR A 244 -15.00 -9.08 11.92
CA TYR A 244 -13.88 -8.73 11.06
C TYR A 244 -14.29 -8.35 9.61
N ALA A 245 -15.32 -9.00 9.05
CA ALA A 245 -15.85 -8.64 7.75
C ALA A 245 -16.71 -7.37 7.81
N ALA A 246 -17.47 -7.18 8.90
CA ALA A 246 -18.29 -6.02 9.14
C ALA A 246 -17.46 -4.75 9.35
N ASP A 247 -16.35 -4.81 10.09
CA ASP A 247 -15.49 -3.64 10.35
C ASP A 247 -14.86 -3.04 9.09
N ARG A 248 -14.85 -3.79 7.99
CA ARG A 248 -14.26 -3.41 6.70
C ARG A 248 -15.29 -3.08 5.63
N ILE A 249 -16.57 -3.25 5.91
CA ILE A 249 -17.60 -2.99 4.89
C ILE A 249 -17.86 -1.48 4.73
N ASP A 250 -17.62 -0.70 5.79
CA ASP A 250 -17.84 0.74 5.83
C ASP A 250 -16.88 1.39 6.85
N ASP A 251 -16.41 2.60 6.54
CA ASP A 251 -15.50 3.35 7.40
C ASP A 251 -16.21 3.90 8.63
N THR A 252 -17.49 4.26 8.50
CA THR A 252 -18.26 4.99 9.49
C THR A 252 -19.19 4.07 10.29
N ILE A 253 -19.97 3.23 9.61
CA ILE A 253 -20.96 2.36 10.26
C ILE A 253 -20.31 1.13 10.89
N LYS A 254 -20.60 0.87 12.16
CA LYS A 254 -20.07 -0.26 12.94
C LYS A 254 -21.16 -1.23 13.38
N PHE A 255 -20.76 -2.44 13.74
CA PHE A 255 -21.64 -3.51 14.20
C PHE A 255 -21.26 -3.94 15.61
N THR A 256 -22.27 -4.20 16.43
CA THR A 256 -22.10 -4.87 17.74
C THR A 256 -21.84 -6.37 17.57
N ASP A 257 -21.32 -7.03 18.62
CA ASP A 257 -21.08 -8.48 18.59
C ASP A 257 -22.38 -9.27 18.46
N GLU A 258 -23.44 -8.82 19.14
CA GLU A 258 -24.77 -9.42 19.08
C GLU A 258 -25.39 -9.28 17.69
N ALA A 259 -25.15 -8.16 16.99
CA ALA A 259 -25.56 -7.99 15.59
C ALA A 259 -24.81 -8.95 14.66
N CYS A 260 -23.49 -9.13 14.88
CA CYS A 260 -22.67 -10.04 14.10
C CYS A 260 -23.06 -11.50 14.30
N GLU A 261 -23.50 -11.88 15.51
CA GLU A 261 -23.97 -13.23 15.80
C GLU A 261 -25.16 -13.64 14.92
N LYS A 262 -26.07 -12.70 14.62
CA LYS A 262 -27.23 -12.94 13.73
C LYS A 262 -26.83 -13.29 12.28
N LEU A 263 -25.58 -13.06 11.90
CA LEU A 263 -25.07 -13.31 10.54
C LEU A 263 -24.21 -14.58 10.42
N ILE A 264 -23.96 -15.32 11.51
CA ILE A 264 -23.14 -16.54 11.50
C ILE A 264 -23.67 -17.58 10.51
N GLY A 265 -25.00 -17.70 10.41
CA GLY A 265 -25.68 -18.64 9.52
C GLY A 265 -25.66 -18.24 8.03
N VAL A 266 -25.22 -17.02 7.69
CA VAL A 266 -25.14 -16.57 6.29
C VAL A 266 -23.96 -17.24 5.60
N PRO A 267 -24.16 -17.97 4.49
CA PRO A 267 -23.05 -18.56 3.77
C PRO A 267 -22.05 -17.49 3.33
N ARG A 268 -20.75 -17.81 3.41
CA ARG A 268 -19.66 -16.83 3.24
C ARG A 268 -19.70 -16.08 1.91
N VAL A 269 -20.19 -16.72 0.84
CA VAL A 269 -20.37 -16.11 -0.49
C VAL A 269 -21.40 -14.97 -0.48
N PHE A 270 -22.39 -15.04 0.41
CA PHE A 270 -23.45 -14.04 0.53
C PHE A 270 -23.21 -13.01 1.65
N LEU A 271 -22.23 -13.24 2.53
CA LEU A 271 -21.95 -12.36 3.67
C LEU A 271 -21.67 -10.90 3.24
N PRO A 272 -20.84 -10.61 2.21
CA PRO A 272 -20.63 -9.23 1.78
C PRO A 272 -21.91 -8.53 1.31
N LEU A 273 -22.79 -9.24 0.60
CA LEU A 273 -24.06 -8.70 0.14
C LEU A 273 -25.01 -8.42 1.32
N ALA A 274 -25.07 -9.33 2.28
CA ALA A 274 -25.88 -9.17 3.48
C ALA A 274 -25.43 -7.94 4.29
N LEU A 275 -24.12 -7.80 4.55
CA LEU A 275 -23.52 -6.68 5.28
C LEU A 275 -23.79 -5.35 4.57
N LYS A 276 -23.56 -5.25 3.26
CA LYS A 276 -23.87 -4.04 2.49
C LYS A 276 -25.33 -3.63 2.58
N GLY A 277 -26.24 -4.60 2.51
CA GLY A 277 -27.66 -4.31 2.67
C GLY A 277 -28.03 -3.83 4.08
N CYS A 278 -27.27 -4.23 5.12
CA CYS A 278 -27.46 -3.71 6.47
C CYS A 278 -26.92 -2.28 6.59
N VAL A 279 -25.73 -2.01 6.03
CA VAL A 279 -25.13 -0.66 5.98
C VAL A 279 -26.02 0.31 5.23
N ALA A 280 -26.55 -0.08 4.06
CA ALA A 280 -27.46 0.76 3.29
C ALA A 280 -28.70 1.14 4.10
N CYS A 281 -29.31 0.16 4.79
CA CYS A 281 -30.45 0.42 5.66
C CYS A 281 -30.08 1.32 6.84
N ALA A 282 -28.91 1.14 7.44
CA ALA A 282 -28.43 2.00 8.52
C ALA A 282 -28.22 3.45 8.06
N LYS A 283 -27.64 3.66 6.86
CA LYS A 283 -27.53 5.01 6.24
C LYS A 283 -28.90 5.64 6.00
N GLU A 284 -29.87 4.88 5.48
CA GLU A 284 -31.25 5.35 5.28
C GLU A 284 -31.95 5.79 6.58
N ASN A 285 -31.59 5.19 7.71
CA ASN A 285 -32.19 5.45 9.01
C ASN A 285 -31.30 6.30 9.95
N CYS A 286 -30.22 6.88 9.43
CA CYS A 286 -29.24 7.67 10.20
C CYS A 286 -28.69 6.93 11.44
N VAL A 287 -28.39 5.64 11.29
CA VAL A 287 -27.82 4.79 12.35
C VAL A 287 -26.34 4.54 12.05
N GLU A 288 -25.47 4.86 13.01
CA GLU A 288 -24.02 4.61 12.90
C GLU A 288 -23.58 3.30 13.57
N LEU A 289 -24.38 2.78 14.52
CA LEU A 289 -24.11 1.53 15.24
C LEU A 289 -25.26 0.53 15.07
N ILE A 290 -25.02 -0.56 14.36
CA ILE A 290 -26.00 -1.62 14.12
C ILE A 290 -26.01 -2.58 15.32
N THR A 291 -27.17 -2.70 15.96
CA THR A 291 -27.45 -3.58 17.11
C THR A 291 -28.24 -4.80 16.66
N ALA A 292 -28.39 -5.80 17.54
CA ALA A 292 -29.25 -6.94 17.28
C ALA A 292 -30.72 -6.55 16.97
N GLU A 293 -31.23 -5.47 17.57
CA GLU A 293 -32.58 -4.95 17.31
C GLU A 293 -32.71 -4.39 15.90
N HIS A 294 -31.72 -3.59 15.45
CA HIS A 294 -31.67 -3.10 14.07
C HIS A 294 -31.65 -4.27 13.07
N MET A 295 -30.91 -5.35 13.38
CA MET A 295 -30.88 -6.55 12.54
C MET A 295 -32.25 -7.25 12.43
N MET A 296 -33.03 -7.27 13.50
CA MET A 296 -34.40 -7.81 13.49
C MET A 296 -35.31 -6.97 12.58
N GLN A 297 -35.27 -5.64 12.73
CA GLN A 297 -36.06 -4.72 11.92
C GLN A 297 -35.73 -4.84 10.42
N ILE A 298 -34.45 -4.98 10.07
CA ILE A 298 -33.99 -5.18 8.69
C ILE A 298 -34.54 -6.48 8.11
N ASN A 299 -34.50 -7.57 8.89
CA ASN A 299 -35.03 -8.86 8.45
C ASN A 299 -36.55 -8.83 8.29
N ASP A 300 -37.27 -8.20 9.20
CA ASP A 300 -38.73 -8.05 9.13
C ASP A 300 -39.17 -7.23 7.92
N LYS A 301 -38.45 -6.14 7.62
CA LYS A 301 -38.67 -5.32 6.41
C LYS A 301 -38.49 -6.17 5.14
N ARG A 302 -37.39 -6.93 5.05
CA ARG A 302 -37.11 -7.83 3.91
C ARG A 302 -38.15 -8.94 3.77
N ALA A 303 -38.63 -9.51 4.89
CA ALA A 303 -39.66 -10.54 4.87
C ALA A 303 -40.99 -10.00 4.33
N LYS A 304 -41.39 -8.79 4.75
CA LYS A 304 -42.60 -8.10 4.24
C LYS A 304 -42.50 -7.77 2.75
N GLU A 305 -41.36 -7.26 2.29
CA GLU A 305 -41.12 -6.96 0.86
C GLU A 305 -41.10 -8.21 -0.02
N LYS A 306 -40.63 -9.35 0.50
CA LYS A 306 -40.63 -10.63 -0.21
C LYS A 306 -42.05 -11.19 -0.33
N ALA A 307 -42.85 -11.06 0.73
CA ALA A 307 -44.26 -11.45 0.72
C ALA A 307 -45.11 -10.59 -0.23
N SER A 308 -44.77 -9.32 -0.43
CA SER A 308 -45.49 -8.43 -1.36
C SER A 308 -45.12 -8.65 -2.83
N LYS A 309 -43.94 -9.20 -3.13
CA LYS A 309 -43.49 -9.51 -4.51
C LYS A 309 -43.95 -10.89 -5.03
N GLN A 310 -44.49 -11.74 -4.15
CA GLN A 310 -45.04 -13.06 -4.50
C GLN A 310 -46.57 -13.05 -4.65
N LYS A 311 -47.20 -11.88 -4.48
CA LYS A 311 -48.57 -11.58 -4.93
C LYS A 311 -48.50 -10.89 -6.29
#